data_AF-A0A7W1HW91-F1
#
_entry.id   AF-A0A7W1HW91-F1
#
_cell.length_a   1.000
_cell.length_b   1.000
_cell.length_c   1.000
_cell.angle_alpha   90.00
_cell.angle_beta   90.00
_cell.angle_gamma   90.00
#
_symmetry.space_group_name_H-M   'P 1'
#
loop_
_entity.id
_entity.type
_entity.pdbx_description
1 polymer ?
#
loop_
_entity_poly.entity_id
_entity_poly.type
_entity_poly.pdbx_seq_one_letter_code
_entity_poly.pdbx_strand_id
1 'polypeptide(L)' 'MQRKVLESLALEGYRSEKLTAFQVSEMLGSAIPNEVDGFLKKHRVFLEYTEQEIEEQRRILCKLLTKRNFDKKF' A
#
# COMPACT_ATOMS: atom_id res chain seq x y z
N MET A 1 -24.24 9.53 -5.96
CA MET A 1 -24.35 8.92 -4.61
C MET A 1 -23.43 7.71 -4.43
N GLN A 2 -23.27 6.81 -5.40
CA GLN A 2 -22.51 5.55 -5.22
C GLN A 2 -20.99 5.73 -5.03
N ARG A 3 -20.35 6.68 -5.72
CA ARG A 3 -18.89 6.87 -5.64
C ARG A 3 -18.39 7.36 -4.26
N LYS A 4 -19.13 8.24 -3.60
CA LYS A 4 -18.78 8.74 -2.25
C LYS A 4 -18.82 7.66 -1.16
N VAL A 5 -19.75 6.70 -1.30
CA VAL A 5 -19.86 5.56 -0.36
C VAL A 5 -18.65 4.62 -0.55
N LEU A 6 -18.28 4.36 -1.80
CA LEU A 6 -17.11 3.55 -2.14
C LEU A 6 -15.79 4.19 -1.68
N GLU A 7 -15.65 5.50 -1.89
CA GLU A 7 -14.53 6.29 -1.38
C GLU A 7 -14.41 6.22 0.15
N SER A 8 -15.55 6.34 0.86
CA SER A 8 -15.56 6.28 2.33
C SER A 8 -15.22 4.88 2.85
N LEU A 9 -15.75 3.83 2.20
CA LEU A 9 -15.47 2.44 2.55
C LEU A 9 -14.00 2.08 2.30
N ALA A 10 -13.45 2.52 1.17
CA ALA A 10 -12.06 2.29 0.82
C ALA A 10 -11.13 3.03 1.79
N LEU A 11 -11.48 4.27 2.19
CA LEU A 11 -10.73 5.05 3.17
C LEU A 11 -10.74 4.40 4.56
N GLU A 12 -11.89 3.89 5.00
CA GLU A 12 -12.02 3.23 6.29
C GLU A 12 -11.33 1.85 6.33
N GLY A 13 -11.40 1.09 5.23
CA GLY A 13 -10.68 -0.16 5.07
C GLY A 13 -9.16 0.06 5.03
N TYR A 14 -8.70 1.15 4.41
CA TYR A 14 -7.29 1.53 4.42
C TYR A 14 -6.82 2.01 5.81
N ARG A 15 -7.63 2.83 6.50
CA ARG A 15 -7.34 3.32 7.86
C ARG A 15 -7.31 2.20 8.90
N SER A 16 -8.08 1.14 8.70
CA SER A 16 -8.10 -0.03 9.58
C SER A 16 -7.07 -1.10 9.20
N GLU A 17 -6.17 -0.80 8.25
CA GLU A 17 -5.14 -1.71 7.73
C GLU A 17 -5.70 -3.02 7.13
N LYS A 18 -7.02 -3.09 6.92
CA LYS A 18 -7.70 -4.25 6.31
C LYS A 18 -7.58 -4.26 4.80
N LEU A 19 -7.36 -3.09 4.19
CA LEU A 19 -7.16 -2.93 2.76
C LEU A 19 -5.80 -2.29 2.48
N THR A 20 -5.08 -2.85 1.51
CA THR A 20 -3.86 -2.26 0.98
C THR A 20 -4.16 -1.13 0.00
N ALA A 21 -3.19 -0.26 -0.27
CA ALA A 21 -3.34 0.81 -1.26
C ALA A 21 -3.67 0.26 -2.66
N PHE A 22 -3.19 -0.94 -2.98
CA PHE A 22 -3.49 -1.63 -4.23
C PHE A 22 -4.97 -2.05 -4.30
N GLN A 23 -5.50 -2.66 -3.24
CA GLN A 23 -6.91 -3.05 -3.18
C GLN A 23 -7.85 -1.83 -3.19
N VAL A 24 -7.45 -0.73 -2.55
CA VAL A 24 -8.15 0.55 -2.66
C VAL A 24 -8.14 1.06 -4.11
N SER A 25 -7.02 0.91 -4.84
CA SER A 25 -6.93 1.23 -6.28
C SER A 25 -7.90 0.43 -7.13
N GLU A 26 -7.95 -0.88 -6.91
CA GLU A 26 -8.87 -1.77 -7.61
C GLU A 26 -10.33 -1.41 -7.29
N MET A 27 -10.64 -1.11 -6.03
CA MET A 27 -12.00 -0.70 -5.63
C MET A 27 -12.42 0.64 -6.22
N LEU A 28 -11.51 1.62 -6.30
CA LEU A 28 -11.80 2.93 -6.88
C LEU A 28 -11.78 2.93 -8.42
N GLY A 29 -11.37 1.83 -9.04
CA GLY A 29 -11.23 1.72 -10.48
C GLY A 29 -10.09 2.57 -11.05
N SER A 30 -9.15 3.00 -10.20
CA SER A 30 -7.96 3.72 -10.61
C SER A 30 -6.94 2.72 -11.15
N ALA A 31 -6.58 2.87 -12.43
CA ALA A 31 -5.60 2.01 -13.09
C ALA A 31 -4.16 2.25 -12.59
N ILE A 32 -3.93 3.28 -11.76
CA ILE A 32 -2.59 3.77 -11.40
C ILE A 32 -2.52 3.98 -9.89
N PRO A 33 -1.66 3.23 -9.16
CA PRO A 33 -1.47 3.38 -7.72
C PRO A 33 -1.14 4.81 -7.25
N ASN A 34 -0.51 5.62 -8.10
CA ASN A 34 -0.17 7.02 -7.80
C ASN A 34 -1.40 7.93 -7.63
N GLU A 35 -2.50 7.64 -8.33
CA GLU A 35 -3.74 8.42 -8.21
C GLU A 35 -4.40 8.17 -6.85
N VAL A 36 -4.30 6.93 -6.37
CA VAL A 36 -4.78 6.51 -5.05
C VAL A 36 -3.90 7.08 -3.95
N ASP A 37 -2.58 7.09 -4.13
CA ASP A 37 -1.66 7.72 -3.17
C ASP A 37 -1.97 9.23 -3.04
N GLY A 38 -2.25 9.91 -4.15
CA GLY A 38 -2.72 11.30 -4.14
C GLY A 38 -4.08 11.49 -3.42
N PHE A 39 -5.01 10.56 -3.63
CA PHE A 39 -6.31 10.54 -2.95
C PHE A 39 -6.16 10.35 -1.43
N LEU A 40 -5.37 9.36 -1.00
CA LEU A 40 -5.10 9.07 0.40
C LEU A 40 -4.41 10.25 1.11
N LYS A 41 -3.41 10.84 0.46
CA LYS A 41 -2.73 12.06 0.94
C LYS A 41 -3.69 13.25 1.10
N LYS A 42 -4.59 13.46 0.13
CA LYS A 42 -5.60 14.53 0.18
C LYS A 42 -6.58 14.35 1.34
N HIS A 43 -6.88 13.09 1.69
CA HIS A 43 -7.73 12.73 2.82
C HIS A 43 -6.97 12.61 4.16
N ARG A 44 -5.65 12.90 4.17
CA ARG A 44 -4.76 12.77 5.35
C ARG A 44 -4.78 11.39 5.99
N VAL A 45 -5.13 10.36 5.24
CA VAL A 45 -5.03 8.97 5.71
C VAL A 45 -3.73 8.43 5.19
N PHE A 46 -2.71 8.52 6.02
CA PHE A 46 -1.42 7.88 5.79
C PHE A 46 -1.51 6.48 6.40
N LEU A 47 -0.93 5.47 5.74
CA LEU A 47 -0.64 4.23 6.46
C LEU A 47 0.32 4.62 7.58
N GLU A 48 -0.13 4.49 8.83
CA GLU A 48 0.76 4.63 9.98
C GLU A 48 1.64 3.39 10.02
N TYR A 49 2.68 3.38 9.18
CA TYR A 49 3.72 2.39 9.29
C TYR A 49 4.36 2.55 10.66
N THR A 50 4.21 1.53 11.50
CA THR A 50 4.96 1.45 12.74
C THR A 50 6.45 1.27 12.40
N GLU A 51 7.33 1.76 13.27
CA GLU A 51 8.78 1.57 13.09
C GLU A 51 9.16 0.09 12.91
N GLN A 52 8.40 -0.79 13.56
CA GLN A 52 8.58 -2.25 13.50
C GLN A 52 8.27 -2.82 12.12
N GLU A 53 7.21 -2.34 11.46
CA GLU A 53 6.85 -2.78 10.12
C GLU A 53 7.85 -2.29 9.08
N ILE A 54 8.37 -1.07 9.24
CA ILE A 54 9.43 -0.53 8.37
C ILE A 54 10.69 -1.39 8.49
N GLU A 55 11.07 -1.73 9.72
CA GLU A 55 12.25 -2.57 10.00
C GLU A 55 12.08 -3.99 9.40
N GLU A 56 10.88 -4.56 9.50
CA GLU A 56 10.58 -5.88 8.92
C GLU A 56 10.60 -5.84 7.39
N GLN A 57 10.04 -4.81 6.76
CA GLN A 57 10.14 -4.62 5.31
C GLN A 57 11.59 -4.44 4.85
N ARG A 58 12.41 -3.71 5.62
CA ARG A 58 13.85 -3.58 5.34
C ARG A 58 14.54 -4.95 5.39
N ARG A 59 14.23 -5.78 6.38
CA ARG A 59 14.79 -7.14 6.51
C ARG A 59 14.37 -8.04 5.35
N ILE A 60 13.09 -8.01 4.96
CA ILE A 60 12.57 -8.76 3.82
C ILE A 60 13.30 -8.34 2.53
N LEU A 61 13.43 -7.02 2.31
CA LEU A 61 14.13 -6.48 1.15
C LEU A 61 15.61 -6.89 1.14
N CYS A 62 16.31 -6.80 2.27
CA CYS A 62 17.69 -7.27 2.41
C CYS A 62 17.84 -8.77 2.09
N LYS A 63 16.89 -9.61 2.53
CA LYS A 63 16.87 -11.05 2.20
C LYS A 63 16.64 -11.30 0.71
N LEU A 64 15.74 -10.56 0.07
CA LEU A 64 15.47 -10.70 -1.37
C LEU A 64 16.65 -10.26 -2.22
N LEU A 65 17.32 -9.17 -1.86
CA LEU A 65 18.49 -8.66 -2.58
C LEU A 65 19.71 -9.57 -2.41
N THR A 66 19.93 -10.11 -1.22
CA THR A 66 20.99 -11.11 -1.01
C THR A 66 20.73 -12.37 -1.81
N LYS A 67 19.50 -12.91 -1.81
CA LYS A 67 19.12 -14.10 -2.58
C LYS A 67 19.26 -13.90 -4.10
N ARG A 68 18.83 -12.74 -4.63
CA ARG A 68 18.99 -12.37 -6.05
C ARG A 68 20.45 -12.32 -6.51
N ASN A 69 21.39 -11.97 -5.61
CA ASN A 69 22.82 -11.96 -5.93
C ASN A 69 23.43 -13.37 -5.96
N PHE A 70 22.82 -14.37 -5.31
CA PHE A 70 23.24 -15.77 -5.40
C PHE A 70 22.76 -16.44 -6.70
N ASP A 71 21.57 -16.10 -7.18
CA ASP A 71 20.99 -16.70 -8.39
C ASP A 71 21.67 -16.24 -9.70
N LYS A 72 22.47 -15.16 -9.67
CA LYS A 72 23.22 -14.64 -10.82
C LYS A 72 24.68 -15.13 -10.90
N LYS A 73 25.09 -16.07 -10.03
CA LYS A 73 26.48 -16.53 -9.94
C LYS A 73 26.74 -17.91 -10.56
N PHE A 74 25.87 -18.39 -11.45
CA PHE A 74 26.08 -19.59 -12.26
C PHE A 74 25.81 -19.29 -13.73
#